data_AF-A0A1G0H441-F1
#
_entry.id   AF-A0A1G0H441-F1
#
_cell.length_a   1.000
_cell.length_b   1.000
_cell.length_c   1.000
_cell.angle_alpha   90.00
_cell.angle_beta   90.00
_cell.angle_gamma   90.00
#
_symmetry.space_group_name_H-M   'P 1'
#
loop_
_entity.id
_entity.type
_entity.pdbx_description
1 polymer ?
#
loop_
_entity_poly.entity_id
_entity_poly.type
_entity_poly.pdbx_seq_one_letter_code
_entity_poly.pdbx_strand_id
1 'polypeptide(L)'
;MLSPRTLFDKIKSPMCDGKIYRMTHLIVENGSAHGTAFPSTHTAVATLILLVSWHVHTLFFYFITPVALGLIISTIFGRFHYCVDMIAGIFYGISVFIVVYL
;
A
#
# COMPACT_ATOMS: atom_id res chain seq x y z
N MET A 1 0.51 -6.03 14.58
CA MET A 1 -0.83 -6.49 14.16
C MET A 1 -0.68 -7.43 12.97
N LEU A 2 -1.44 -8.53 12.94
CA LEU A 2 -1.53 -9.45 11.78
C LEU A 2 -2.32 -8.77 10.66
N SER A 3 -2.04 -9.10 9.40
CA SER A 3 -2.80 -8.57 8.26
C SER A 3 -4.12 -9.31 8.05
N PRO A 4 -5.17 -8.68 7.49
CA PRO A 4 -6.42 -9.36 7.15
C PRO A 4 -6.22 -10.60 6.26
N ARG A 5 -5.20 -10.60 5.40
CA ARG A 5 -4.85 -11.73 4.52
C ARG A 5 -4.44 -12.99 5.29
N THR A 6 -3.79 -12.83 6.44
CA THR A 6 -3.37 -13.97 7.28
C THR A 6 -4.53 -14.55 8.09
N LEU A 7 -5.57 -13.76 8.36
CA LEU A 7 -6.67 -14.13 9.25
C LEU A 7 -7.87 -14.76 8.52
N PHE A 8 -8.20 -14.32 7.30
CA PHE A 8 -9.31 -14.90 6.55
C PHE A 8 -8.85 -15.71 5.35
N ASP A 9 -9.67 -16.67 4.95
CA ASP A 9 -9.42 -17.53 3.81
C ASP A 9 -9.21 -16.76 2.50
N LYS A 10 -8.49 -17.40 1.58
CA LYS A 10 -8.31 -16.89 0.22
C LYS A 10 -9.67 -16.83 -0.48
N ILE A 11 -9.90 -15.74 -1.20
CA ILE A 11 -11.12 -15.54 -2.00
C ILE A 11 -11.15 -16.62 -3.09
N LYS A 12 -12.25 -17.36 -3.18
CA LYS A 12 -12.48 -18.38 -4.23
C LYS A 12 -13.15 -17.72 -5.43
N SER A 13 -12.49 -17.74 -6.58
CA SER A 13 -12.97 -17.17 -7.84
C SER A 13 -12.34 -17.92 -9.03
N PRO A 14 -12.98 -17.98 -10.22
CA PRO A 14 -12.38 -18.53 -11.43
C PRO A 14 -11.01 -17.90 -11.78
N MET A 15 -10.75 -16.67 -11.33
CA MET A 15 -9.45 -15.99 -11.51
C MET A 15 -8.30 -16.64 -10.73
N CYS A 16 -8.58 -17.50 -9.75
CA CYS A 16 -7.55 -18.17 -8.95
C CYS A 16 -6.75 -19.21 -9.76
N ASP A 17 -7.24 -19.60 -10.94
CA ASP A 17 -6.53 -20.53 -11.84
C ASP A 17 -5.53 -19.85 -12.77
N GLY A 18 -5.51 -18.52 -12.81
CA GLY A 18 -4.60 -17.75 -13.64
C GLY A 18 -3.13 -17.88 -13.22
N LYS A 19 -2.21 -17.91 -14.20
CA LYS A 19 -0.76 -17.96 -13.94
C LYS A 19 -0.28 -16.77 -13.09
N ILE A 20 -0.80 -15.57 -13.36
CA ILE A 20 -0.47 -14.35 -12.60
C ILE A 20 -0.89 -14.49 -11.15
N TYR A 21 -2.12 -14.94 -10.89
CA TYR A 21 -2.61 -15.18 -9.53
C TYR A 21 -1.68 -16.13 -8.77
N ARG A 22 -1.36 -17.28 -9.37
CA ARG A 22 -0.48 -18.28 -8.75
C ARG A 22 0.91 -17.71 -8.45
N MET A 23 1.51 -17.00 -9.39
CA MET A 23 2.83 -16.38 -9.19
C MET A 23 2.80 -15.34 -8.07
N THR A 24 1.82 -14.44 -8.06
CA THR A 24 1.69 -13.42 -7.01
C THR A 24 1.49 -14.06 -5.65
N HIS A 25 0.65 -15.10 -5.56
CA HIS A 25 0.42 -15.82 -4.31
C HIS A 25 1.66 -16.57 -3.82
N LEU A 26 2.43 -17.20 -4.72
CA LEU A 26 3.70 -17.83 -4.38
C LEU A 26 4.70 -16.81 -3.81
N ILE A 27 4.86 -15.65 -4.44
CA ILE A 27 5.76 -14.61 -3.96
C ILE A 27 5.33 -14.12 -2.57
N VAL A 28 4.04 -13.82 -2.40
CA VAL A 28 3.52 -13.30 -1.13
C VAL A 28 3.62 -14.36 -0.02
N GLU A 29 3.30 -15.62 -0.29
CA GLU A 29 3.35 -16.69 0.72
C GLU A 29 4.77 -17.00 1.20
N ASN A 30 5.78 -16.86 0.34
CA ASN A 30 7.17 -17.13 0.68
C ASN A 30 7.96 -15.89 1.12
N GLY A 31 7.51 -14.68 0.76
CA GLY A 31 8.26 -13.45 0.96
C GLY A 31 7.62 -12.42 1.88
N SER A 32 6.34 -12.59 2.28
CA SER A 32 5.66 -11.60 3.12
C SER A 32 5.95 -11.79 4.61
N ALA A 33 6.17 -10.69 5.31
CA ALA A 33 6.11 -10.68 6.76
C ALA A 33 4.65 -10.89 7.19
N HIS A 34 4.40 -11.85 8.09
CA HIS A 34 3.06 -12.13 8.58
C HIS A 34 2.57 -11.10 9.63
N GLY A 35 3.49 -10.37 10.27
CA GLY A 35 3.23 -9.34 11.28
C GLY A 35 3.39 -7.90 10.79
N THR A 36 3.40 -6.95 11.73
CA THR A 36 3.69 -5.51 11.51
C THR A 36 2.83 -4.80 10.46
N ALA A 37 1.54 -5.15 10.37
CA ALA A 37 0.61 -4.45 9.47
C ALA A 37 0.41 -2.96 9.85
N PHE A 38 0.53 -2.59 11.13
CA PHE A 38 0.34 -1.21 11.57
C PHE A 38 1.69 -0.51 11.84
N PRO A 39 1.91 0.72 11.36
CA PRO A 39 1.16 1.43 10.30
C PRO A 39 1.56 0.96 8.88
N SER A 40 0.77 1.31 7.87
CA SER A 40 1.10 0.97 6.47
C SER A 40 2.28 1.79 5.94
N THR A 41 3.44 1.15 5.74
CA THR A 41 4.64 1.77 5.14
C THR A 41 4.42 2.09 3.67
N HIS A 42 3.74 1.23 2.91
CA HIS A 42 3.38 1.48 1.52
C HIS A 42 2.55 2.76 1.39
N THR A 43 1.56 2.94 2.26
CA THR A 43 0.72 4.13 2.25
C THR A 43 1.52 5.36 2.65
N ALA A 44 2.34 5.28 3.70
CA ALA A 44 3.17 6.40 4.13
C ALA A 44 4.13 6.90 3.04
N VAL A 45 4.85 5.99 2.39
CA VAL A 45 5.79 6.33 1.32
C VAL A 45 5.05 6.87 0.10
N ALA A 46 3.92 6.26 -0.29
CA ALA A 46 3.11 6.75 -1.41
C ALA A 46 2.59 8.18 -1.15
N THR A 47 2.09 8.45 0.06
CA THR A 47 1.65 9.80 0.47
C THR A 47 2.82 10.79 0.42
N LEU A 48 3.99 10.43 0.95
CA LEU A 48 5.16 11.31 0.90
C LEU A 48 5.60 11.59 -0.55
N ILE A 49 5.63 10.57 -1.42
CA ILE A 49 5.96 10.73 -2.84
C ILE A 49 4.98 11.71 -3.52
N LEU A 50 3.68 11.60 -3.23
CA LEU A 50 2.68 12.53 -3.77
C LEU A 50 2.95 13.97 -3.34
N LEU A 51 3.18 14.20 -2.04
CA LEU A 51 3.42 15.54 -1.48
C LEU A 51 4.71 16.15 -2.03
N VAL A 52 5.80 15.39 -2.03
CA VAL A 52 7.10 15.84 -2.56
C VAL A 52 7.00 16.11 -4.06
N SER A 53 6.35 15.23 -4.83
CA SER A 53 6.18 15.44 -6.28
C SER A 53 5.36 16.68 -6.57
N TRP A 54 4.31 16.94 -5.78
CA TRP A 54 3.51 18.15 -5.90
C TRP A 54 4.33 19.41 -5.58
N HIS A 55 5.17 19.34 -4.53
CA HIS A 55 6.02 20.45 -4.10
C HIS A 55 7.14 20.77 -5.09
N VAL A 56 7.75 19.75 -5.72
CA VAL A 56 8.95 19.91 -6.56
C VAL A 56 8.62 20.01 -8.05
N HIS A 57 7.71 19.17 -8.58
CA HIS A 57 7.46 19.08 -10.02
C HIS A 57 6.03 18.61 -10.36
N THR A 58 5.13 19.58 -10.56
CA THR A 58 3.68 19.35 -10.75
C THR A 58 3.31 18.46 -11.93
N LEU A 59 4.06 18.47 -13.04
CA LEU A 59 3.80 17.54 -14.15
C LEU A 59 4.07 16.08 -13.76
N PHE A 60 5.11 15.84 -12.95
CA PHE A 60 5.42 14.51 -12.46
C PHE A 60 4.40 14.05 -11.42
N PHE A 61 3.90 14.98 -10.60
CA PHE A 61 2.79 14.71 -9.69
C PHE A 61 1.57 14.10 -10.40
N TYR A 62 1.12 14.69 -11.52
CA TYR A 62 -0.01 14.14 -12.26
C TYR A 62 0.26 12.72 -12.80
N PHE A 63 1.49 12.46 -13.25
CA PHE A 63 1.87 11.15 -13.76
C PHE A 63 1.95 10.09 -12.66
N ILE A 64 2.52 10.41 -11.50
CA ILE A 64 2.72 9.46 -10.40
C ILE A 64 1.45 9.25 -9.56
N THR A 65 0.53 10.22 -9.57
CA THR A 65 -0.73 10.17 -8.81
C THR A 65 -1.53 8.88 -9.01
N PRO A 66 -1.87 8.46 -10.24
CA PRO A 66 -2.63 7.22 -10.43
C PRO A 66 -1.91 5.98 -9.89
N VAL A 67 -0.57 5.94 -9.96
CA VAL A 67 0.24 4.83 -9.43
C VAL A 67 0.21 4.82 -7.91
N ALA A 68 0.44 5.97 -7.27
CA ALA A 68 0.45 6.10 -5.82
C ALA A 68 -0.94 5.79 -5.22
N LEU A 69 -2.01 6.33 -5.80
CA LEU A 69 -3.38 6.03 -5.37
C LEU A 69 -3.72 4.55 -5.60
N GLY A 70 -3.34 3.98 -6.74
CA GLY A 70 -3.50 2.56 -7.02
C GLY A 70 -2.79 1.68 -5.98
N LEU A 71 -1.58 2.05 -5.58
CA LEU A 71 -0.84 1.36 -4.51
C LEU A 71 -1.56 1.46 -3.16
N ILE A 72 -1.98 2.68 -2.75
CA ILE A 72 -2.70 2.91 -1.49
C ILE A 72 -3.97 2.06 -1.44
N ILE A 73 -4.79 2.10 -2.49
CA ILE A 73 -6.03 1.33 -2.59
C ILE A 73 -5.72 -0.18 -2.53
N SER A 74 -4.68 -0.63 -3.24
CA SER A 74 -4.28 -2.04 -3.28
C SER A 74 -3.87 -2.60 -1.91
N THR A 75 -3.42 -1.76 -0.97
CA THR A 75 -3.10 -2.23 0.39
C THR A 75 -4.31 -2.83 1.11
N ILE A 76 -5.52 -2.28 0.86
CA ILE A 76 -6.77 -2.75 1.45
C ILE A 76 -7.37 -3.89 0.60
N PHE A 77 -7.44 -3.70 -0.72
CA PHE A 77 -8.02 -4.71 -1.63
C PHE A 77 -7.23 -6.02 -1.64
N GLY A 78 -5.91 -5.94 -1.55
CA GLY A 78 -5.02 -7.10 -1.39
C GLY A 78 -5.05 -7.72 0.01
N ARG A 79 -5.82 -7.12 0.94
CA ARG A 79 -5.98 -7.51 2.34
C ARG A 79 -4.68 -7.47 3.14
N PHE A 80 -3.72 -6.65 2.73
CA PHE A 80 -2.43 -6.49 3.40
C PHE A 80 -2.54 -5.61 4.65
N HIS A 81 -3.44 -4.63 4.61
CA HIS A 81 -3.62 -3.64 5.65
C HIS A 81 -5.11 -3.42 5.95
N TYR A 82 -5.42 -3.06 7.19
CA TYR A 82 -6.72 -2.51 7.56
C TYR A 82 -6.81 -1.04 7.16
N CYS A 83 -8.04 -0.51 7.06
CA CYS A 83 -8.25 0.91 6.78
C CYS A 83 -7.56 1.82 7.81
N VAL A 84 -7.48 1.39 9.08
CA VAL A 84 -6.77 2.14 10.13
C VAL A 84 -5.26 2.20 9.88
N ASP A 85 -4.65 1.13 9.36
CA ASP A 85 -3.21 1.09 9.02
C ASP A 85 -2.92 2.06 7.86
N MET A 86 -3.81 2.11 6.87
CA MET A 86 -3.74 3.05 5.75
C MET A 86 -3.85 4.50 6.24
N ILE A 87 -4.85 4.82 7.05
CA ILE A 87 -5.05 6.18 7.58
C ILE A 87 -3.82 6.62 8.40
N ALA A 88 -3.31 5.76 9.29
CA ALA A 88 -2.11 6.04 10.05
C ALA A 88 -0.88 6.23 9.15
N GLY A 89 -0.76 5.45 8.07
CA GLY A 89 0.27 5.64 7.06
C GLY A 89 0.18 7.02 6.38
N ILE A 90 -1.02 7.44 5.97
CA ILE A 90 -1.24 8.78 5.38
C ILE A 90 -0.78 9.87 6.34
N PHE A 91 -1.22 9.82 7.60
CA PHE A 91 -0.82 10.78 8.61
C PHE A 91 0.70 10.81 8.79
N TYR A 92 1.34 9.64 8.89
CA TYR A 92 2.80 9.57 9.02
C TYR A 92 3.53 10.19 7.83
N GLY A 93 3.10 9.90 6.59
CA GLY A 93 3.67 10.50 5.39
C GLY A 93 3.51 12.03 5.35
N ILE A 94 2.35 12.55 5.76
CA ILE A 94 2.11 13.99 5.89
C ILE A 94 3.02 14.60 6.98
N SER A 95 3.12 13.97 8.14
CA SER A 95 3.98 14.46 9.24
C SER A 95 5.44 14.54 8.81
N VAL A 96 5.95 13.54 8.10
CA VAL A 96 7.32 13.56 7.58
C VAL A 96 7.50 14.70 6.58
N PHE A 97 6.54 14.91 5.67
CA PHE A 97 6.60 16.03 4.73
C PHE A 97 6.65 17.39 5.46
N ILE A 98 5.79 17.59 6.46
CA ILE A 98 5.77 18.81 7.28
C ILE A 98 7.13 19.02 7.94
N VAL A 99 7.69 18.00 8.61
CA VAL A 99 8.98 18.14 9.32
C VAL A 99 10.16 18.47 8.40
N VAL A 100 10.12 18.01 7.14
CA VAL A 100 11.24 18.15 6.20
C VAL A 100 11.12 19.39 5.32
N TYR A 101 9.90 19.82 4.98
CA TYR A 101 9.65 20.86 3.97
C TYR A 101 8.95 22.12 4.52
N LEU A 102 8.52 22.14 5.78
CA LEU A 102 7.98 23.31 6.48
C LEU A 102 8.84 23.67 7.69
#